data_AF-A0A843ISL2-F1
#
_entry.id   AF-A0A843ISL2-F1
#
_cell.length_a   1.000
_cell.length_b   1.000
_cell.length_c   1.000
_cell.angle_alpha   90.00
_cell.angle_beta   90.00
_cell.angle_gamma   90.00
#
_symmetry.space_group_name_H-M   'P 1'
#
loop_
_entity.id
_entity.type
_entity.pdbx_description
1 polymer ?
#
loop_
_entity_poly.entity_id
_entity_poly.type
_entity_poly.pdbx_seq_one_letter_code
_entity_poly.pdbx_strand_id
1 'polypeptide(L)'
;MKMEIELTDEQYEKVNALKDNGMSVGDAIDALFEMKEAAAIQTDNIIDSKLEEVNREKAELEERLSKLDEDISLFTKLKDTSMDVHQKQKIIGKDYGRPIQTYDETVQNAKHKFKWTKSIFKL
;
A
#
# COMPACT_ATOMS: atom_id res chain seq x y z
N MET A 1 -30.35 -29.16 -52.46
CA MET A 1 -28.97 -29.19 -52.97
C MET A 1 -28.05 -29.37 -51.79
N LYS A 2 -27.27 -30.46 -51.73
CA LYS A 2 -26.14 -30.56 -50.80
C LYS A 2 -24.99 -29.75 -51.40
N MET A 3 -24.58 -28.68 -50.73
CA MET A 3 -23.30 -28.04 -51.07
C MET A 3 -22.20 -28.94 -50.53
N GLU A 4 -21.44 -29.57 -51.42
CA GLU A 4 -20.19 -30.20 -51.07
C GLU A 4 -19.14 -29.09 -50.98
N ILE A 5 -18.68 -28.81 -49.77
CA ILE A 5 -17.62 -27.86 -49.52
C ILE A 5 -16.31 -28.61 -49.72
N GLU A 6 -15.52 -28.21 -50.70
CA GLU A 6 -14.16 -28.72 -50.86
C GLU A 6 -13.30 -28.14 -49.73
N LEU A 7 -12.83 -29.02 -48.84
CA LEU A 7 -11.87 -28.68 -47.81
C LEU A 7 -10.47 -28.63 -48.42
N THR A 8 -9.65 -27.69 -47.98
CA THR A 8 -8.21 -27.72 -48.26
C THR A 8 -7.55 -28.93 -47.58
N ASP A 9 -6.42 -29.40 -48.09
CA ASP A 9 -5.68 -30.54 -47.54
C ASP A 9 -5.41 -30.37 -46.02
N GLU A 10 -5.04 -29.16 -45.60
CA GLU A 10 -4.78 -28.84 -44.19
C GLU A 10 -6.05 -28.90 -43.31
N GLN A 11 -7.20 -28.49 -43.84
CA GLN A 11 -8.48 -28.61 -43.14
C GLN A 11 -8.92 -30.06 -43.02
N TYR A 12 -8.65 -30.87 -44.04
CA TYR A 12 -8.95 -32.30 -44.05
C TYR A 12 -8.14 -33.05 -42.99
N GLU A 13 -6.84 -32.77 -42.89
CA GLU A 13 -5.97 -33.33 -41.85
C GLU A 13 -6.46 -32.97 -40.44
N LYS A 14 -6.85 -31.72 -40.20
CA LYS A 14 -7.38 -31.28 -38.90
C LYS A 14 -8.70 -31.97 -38.56
N VAL A 15 -9.60 -32.15 -39.53
CA VAL A 15 -10.86 -32.86 -39.31
C VAL A 15 -10.63 -34.35 -39.02
N ASN A 16 -9.68 -34.98 -39.70
CA ASN A 16 -9.33 -36.38 -39.44
C ASN A 16 -8.68 -36.54 -38.07
N ALA A 17 -7.76 -35.65 -37.69
CA ALA A 17 -7.17 -35.66 -36.36
C ALA A 17 -8.24 -35.52 -35.26
N LEU A 18 -9.25 -34.68 -35.46
CA LEU A 18 -10.37 -34.57 -34.52
C LEU A 18 -11.19 -35.85 -34.44
N LYS A 19 -11.53 -36.45 -35.59
CA LYS A 19 -12.26 -37.73 -35.67
C LYS A 19 -11.50 -38.89 -35.03
N ASP A 20 -10.19 -38.96 -35.25
CA ASP A 20 -9.31 -40.00 -34.68
C ASP A 20 -9.26 -39.91 -33.15
N ASN A 21 -9.44 -38.71 -32.61
CA ASN A 21 -9.57 -38.45 -31.17
C ASN A 21 -11.03 -38.53 -30.67
N GLY A 22 -11.97 -39.01 -31.50
CA GLY A 22 -13.37 -39.19 -31.13
C GLY A 22 -14.17 -37.91 -30.96
N MET A 23 -13.68 -36.77 -31.48
CA MET A 23 -14.34 -35.47 -31.39
C MET A 23 -14.96 -35.07 -32.73
N SER A 24 -16.16 -34.52 -32.70
CA SER A 24 -16.71 -33.83 -33.86
C SER A 24 -16.12 -32.42 -33.98
N VAL A 25 -16.23 -31.83 -35.18
CA VAL A 25 -15.84 -30.43 -35.40
C VAL A 25 -16.68 -29.48 -34.54
N GLY A 26 -17.95 -29.83 -34.29
CA GLY A 26 -18.82 -29.06 -33.39
C GLY A 26 -18.30 -29.08 -31.95
N ASP A 27 -18.00 -30.27 -31.42
CA ASP A 27 -17.49 -30.42 -30.06
C ASP A 27 -16.14 -29.71 -29.87
N ALA A 28 -15.28 -29.74 -30.89
CA ALA A 28 -14.01 -29.03 -30.87
C ALA A 28 -14.19 -27.50 -30.88
N ILE A 29 -15.20 -26.99 -31.60
CA ILE A 29 -15.55 -25.57 -31.60
C ILE A 29 -16.10 -25.16 -30.24
N ASP A 30 -17.00 -25.95 -29.67
CA ASP A 30 -17.60 -25.67 -28.36
C ASP A 30 -16.52 -25.64 -27.27
N ALA A 31 -15.61 -26.61 -27.27
CA ALA A 31 -14.46 -26.64 -26.36
C ALA A 31 -13.56 -25.39 -26.50
N LEU A 32 -13.33 -24.91 -27.72
CA LEU A 32 -12.57 -23.67 -27.94
C LEU A 32 -13.29 -22.43 -27.39
N PHE A 33 -14.62 -22.37 -27.51
CA PHE A 33 -15.40 -21.29 -26.94
C PHE A 33 -15.41 -21.33 -25.41
N GLU A 34 -15.58 -22.50 -24.80
CA GLU A 34 -15.50 -22.68 -23.35
C GLU A 34 -14.12 -22.29 -22.81
N MET A 35 -13.03 -22.72 -23.47
CA MET A 35 -11.67 -22.33 -23.07
C MET A 35 -11.45 -20.82 -23.16
N LYS A 36 -11.98 -20.18 -24.21
CA LYS A 36 -11.91 -18.73 -24.38
C LYS A 36 -12.67 -18.00 -23.28
N GLU A 37 -13.88 -18.45 -22.95
CA GLU A 37 -14.71 -17.83 -21.92
C GLU A 37 -14.09 -18.02 -20.54
N ALA A 38 -13.60 -19.21 -20.22
CA ALA A 38 -12.87 -19.48 -18.98
C ALA A 38 -11.61 -18.61 -18.85
N ALA A 39 -10.84 -18.45 -19.93
CA ALA A 39 -9.67 -17.59 -19.95
C ALA A 39 -10.02 -16.10 -19.76
N ALA A 40 -11.14 -15.63 -20.32
CA ALA A 40 -11.61 -14.27 -20.12
C ALA A 40 -11.98 -14.02 -18.65
N ILE A 41 -12.77 -14.91 -18.04
CA ILE A 41 -13.16 -14.83 -16.63
C ILE A 41 -11.92 -14.85 -15.72
N GLN A 42 -10.96 -15.74 -16.01
CA GLN A 42 -9.72 -15.81 -15.23
C GLN A 42 -8.89 -14.52 -15.35
N THR A 43 -8.85 -13.92 -16.54
CA THR A 43 -8.14 -12.67 -16.79
C THR A 43 -8.78 -11.51 -16.03
N ASP A 44 -10.11 -11.39 -16.07
CA ASP A 44 -10.84 -10.33 -15.36
C ASP A 44 -10.61 -10.42 -13.85
N ASN A 45 -10.70 -11.62 -13.27
CA ASN A 45 -10.43 -11.83 -11.84
C ASN A 45 -8.98 -11.47 -11.44
N ILE A 46 -7.99 -11.76 -12.29
CA ILE A 46 -6.59 -11.39 -12.04
C ILE A 46 -6.40 -9.88 -12.13
N ILE A 47 -7.03 -9.23 -13.11
CA ILE A 47 -6.96 -7.78 -13.28
C ILE A 47 -7.58 -7.09 -12.06
N ASP A 48 -8.76 -7.52 -11.64
CA ASP A 48 -9.47 -6.96 -10.48
C ASP A 48 -8.65 -7.13 -9.19
N SER A 49 -8.13 -8.32 -8.94
CA SER A 49 -7.27 -8.58 -7.78
C SER A 49 -6.03 -7.69 -7.77
N LYS A 50 -5.40 -7.49 -8.93
CA LYS A 50 -4.21 -6.66 -9.05
C LYS A 50 -4.53 -5.17 -8.92
N LEU A 51 -5.71 -4.76 -9.40
CA LEU A 51 -6.20 -3.39 -9.24
C LEU A 51 -6.45 -3.07 -7.75
N GLU A 52 -7.05 -4.00 -7.01
CA GLU A 52 -7.25 -3.86 -5.56
C GLU A 52 -5.93 -3.76 -4.80
N GLU A 53 -4.94 -4.59 -5.14
CA GLU A 53 -3.59 -4.54 -4.54
C GLU A 53 -2.93 -3.19 -4.78
N VAL A 54 -2.91 -2.72 -6.03
CA VAL A 54 -2.32 -1.41 -6.39
C VAL A 54 -3.05 -0.26 -5.69
N ASN A 55 -4.37 -0.31 -5.57
CA ASN A 55 -5.13 0.72 -4.85
C ASN A 55 -4.81 0.71 -3.34
N ARG A 56 -4.58 -0.46 -2.75
CA ARG A 56 -4.15 -0.57 -1.35
C ARG A 56 -2.76 0.02 -1.14
N GLU A 57 -1.81 -0.36 -1.99
CA GLU A 57 -0.45 0.19 -1.94
C GLU A 57 -0.45 1.72 -2.13
N LYS A 58 -1.27 2.22 -3.05
CA LYS A 58 -1.46 3.66 -3.24
C LYS A 58 -1.95 4.34 -1.97
N ALA A 59 -2.96 3.80 -1.30
CA ALA A 59 -3.50 4.36 -0.06
C ALA A 59 -2.44 4.37 1.06
N GLU A 60 -1.65 3.31 1.20
CA GLU A 60 -0.55 3.26 2.17
C GLU A 60 0.54 4.30 1.88
N LEU A 61 0.88 4.49 0.60
CA LEU A 61 1.85 5.51 0.18
C LEU A 61 1.33 6.92 0.41
N GLU A 62 0.04 7.19 0.16
CA GLU A 62 -0.59 8.48 0.45
C GLU A 62 -0.58 8.79 1.96
N GLU A 63 -0.84 7.80 2.82
CA GLU A 63 -0.75 7.98 4.27
C GLU A 63 0.70 8.29 4.71
N ARG A 64 1.68 7.57 4.16
CA ARG A 64 3.10 7.83 4.44
C ARG A 64 3.53 9.22 3.98
N LEU A 65 3.07 9.66 2.81
CA LEU A 65 3.34 11.02 2.32
C LEU A 65 2.75 12.07 3.25
N SER A 66 1.51 11.89 3.71
CA SER A 66 0.87 12.80 4.66
C SER A 66 1.68 12.94 5.96
N LYS A 67 2.16 11.82 6.53
CA LYS A 67 3.03 11.84 7.72
C LYS A 67 4.35 12.56 7.46
N LEU A 68 4.94 12.34 6.29
CA LEU A 68 6.21 12.95 5.91
C LEU A 68 6.07 14.46 5.70
N ASP A 69 4.94 14.93 5.15
CA ASP A 69 4.62 16.34 5.04
C ASP A 69 4.42 17.01 6.41
N GLU A 70 3.77 16.33 7.36
CA GLU A 70 3.66 16.77 8.76
C GLU A 70 5.05 16.91 9.39
N ASP A 71 5.91 15.91 9.23
CA ASP A 71 7.28 15.91 9.73
C ASP A 71 8.11 17.04 9.10
N ILE A 72 8.01 17.28 7.79
CA ILE A 72 8.66 18.40 7.09
C ILE A 72 8.16 19.74 7.62
N SER A 73 6.85 19.89 7.84
CA SER A 73 6.26 21.10 8.42
C SER A 73 6.81 21.38 9.81
N LEU A 74 6.90 20.35 10.66
CA LEU A 74 7.50 20.44 11.98
C LEU A 74 8.99 20.82 11.88
N PHE A 75 9.74 20.14 11.02
CA PHE A 75 11.17 20.41 10.83
C PHE A 75 11.40 21.85 10.38
N THR A 76 10.56 22.36 9.50
CA THR A 76 10.62 23.74 9.02
C THR A 76 10.35 24.72 10.16
N LYS A 77 9.31 24.48 10.98
CA LYS A 77 9.04 25.27 12.19
C LYS A 77 10.20 25.22 13.20
N LEU A 78 10.86 24.08 13.35
CA LEU A 78 11.97 23.90 14.29
C LEU A 78 13.32 24.45 13.78
N LYS A 79 13.52 24.46 12.46
CA LYS A 79 14.73 24.97 11.80
C LYS A 79 14.83 26.48 11.86
N ASP A 80 13.70 27.19 11.97
CA ASP A 80 13.71 28.64 12.16
C ASP A 80 14.54 29.01 13.39
N THR A 81 15.70 29.64 13.14
CA THR A 81 16.75 29.94 14.11
C THR A 81 16.34 31.00 15.14
N SER A 82 15.15 31.59 14.98
CA SER A 82 14.55 32.57 15.87
C SER A 82 13.78 31.95 17.03
N MET A 83 13.48 30.64 17.01
CA MET A 83 12.72 29.97 18.06
C MET A 83 13.59 29.53 19.23
N ASP A 84 13.21 29.95 20.44
CA ASP A 84 13.81 29.52 21.71
C ASP A 84 13.48 28.05 22.02
N VAL A 85 14.35 27.36 22.77
CA VAL A 85 14.25 25.93 23.12
C VAL A 85 12.90 25.62 23.80
N HIS A 86 12.40 26.54 24.63
CA HIS A 86 11.10 26.40 25.28
C HIS A 86 9.93 26.43 24.29
N GLN A 87 10.02 27.22 23.21
CA GLN A 87 9.00 27.28 22.18
C GLN A 87 9.00 25.99 21.34
N LYS A 88 10.18 25.45 21.04
CA LYS A 88 10.33 24.15 20.35
C LYS A 88 9.73 23.01 21.15
N GLN A 89 9.99 22.95 22.46
CA GLN A 89 9.37 21.97 23.37
C GLN A 89 7.84 22.09 23.41
N LYS A 90 7.29 23.31 23.35
CA LYS A 90 5.84 23.54 23.36
C LYS A 90 5.16 23.04 22.08
N ILE A 91 5.81 23.17 20.91
CA ILE A 91 5.29 22.65 19.64
C ILE A 91 5.30 21.11 19.66
N ILE A 92 6.42 20.50 20.03
CA ILE A 92 6.53 19.03 20.12
C ILE A 92 5.51 18.47 21.11
N GLY A 93 5.37 19.11 22.28
CA GLY A 93 4.42 18.68 23.31
C GLY A 93 2.94 18.84 22.93
N LYS A 94 2.62 19.69 21.96
CA LYS A 94 1.26 19.88 21.43
C LYS A 94 0.92 18.82 20.38
N ASP A 95 1.87 18.50 19.50
CA ASP A 95 1.62 17.67 18.33
C ASP A 95 1.89 16.17 18.61
N TYR A 96 2.83 15.82 19.49
CA TYR A 96 3.20 14.42 19.82
C TYR A 96 2.93 14.03 21.29
N GLY A 97 2.33 14.93 22.07
CA GLY A 97 2.14 14.76 23.51
C GLY A 97 3.38 15.16 24.31
N ARG A 98 3.19 15.42 25.61
CA ARG A 98 4.29 15.89 26.47
C ARG A 98 5.32 14.76 26.60
N PRO A 99 6.62 15.03 26.36
CA PRO A 99 7.65 14.08 26.73
C PRO A 99 7.49 13.75 28.21
N ILE A 100 7.33 12.46 28.51
CA ILE A 100 7.25 11.98 29.89
C ILE A 100 8.57 12.36 30.53
N GLN A 101 8.52 13.28 31.51
CA GLN A 101 9.72 13.64 32.26
C GLN A 101 10.29 12.37 32.87
N THR A 102 11.56 12.11 32.63
CA THR A 102 12.21 10.94 33.20
C THR A 102 12.30 11.10 34.73
N TYR A 103 12.42 9.97 35.44
CA TYR A 103 12.63 9.99 36.89
C TYR A 103 13.83 10.87 37.26
N ASP A 104 14.91 10.79 36.48
CA ASP A 104 16.12 11.58 36.69
C ASP A 104 15.92 13.08 36.50
N GLU A 105 15.18 13.50 35.47
CA GLU A 105 14.81 14.91 35.26
C GLU A 105 13.95 15.44 36.42
N THR A 106 13.05 14.61 36.93
CA THR A 106 12.19 14.95 38.08
C THR A 106 13.03 15.14 39.35
N VAL A 107 13.95 14.21 39.61
CA VAL A 107 14.85 14.25 40.77
C VAL A 107 15.82 15.44 40.68
N GLN A 108 16.37 15.73 39.50
CA GLN A 108 17.24 16.90 39.32
C GLN A 108 16.49 18.20 39.52
N ASN A 109 15.27 18.34 38.98
CA ASN A 109 14.43 19.52 39.20
C ASN A 109 14.10 19.71 40.68
N ALA A 110 13.79 18.62 41.40
CA ALA A 110 13.56 18.67 42.85
C ALA A 110 14.83 19.10 43.62
N LYS A 111 15.99 18.53 43.29
CA LYS A 111 17.29 18.92 43.90
C LYS A 111 17.62 20.38 43.64
N HIS A 112 17.41 20.88 42.42
CA HIS A 112 17.63 22.29 42.07
C HIS A 112 16.72 23.22 42.88
N LYS A 113 15.42 22.93 42.94
CA LYS A 113 14.45 23.69 43.74
C LYS A 113 14.84 23.71 45.22
N PHE A 114 15.25 22.56 45.77
CA PHE A 114 15.67 22.42 47.16
C PHE A 114 16.99 23.15 47.47
N LYS A 115 17.94 23.14 46.53
CA LYS A 115 19.20 23.90 46.65
C LYS A 115 18.93 25.41 46.63
N TRP A 116 18.02 25.86 45.76
CA TRP A 116 17.61 27.26 45.70
C TRP A 116 16.90 27.72 46.97
N THR A 117 15.95 26.94 47.50
CA THR A 117 15.29 27.29 48.77
C THR A 117 16.30 27.32 49.92
N LYS A 118 17.23 26.36 50.02
CA LYS A 118 18.32 26.43 51.02
C LYS A 118 19.21 27.66 50.86
N SER A 119 19.54 28.07 49.64
CA SER A 119 20.34 29.27 49.39
C SER A 119 19.61 30.58 49.67
N ILE A 120 18.28 30.63 49.45
CA ILE A 120 17.45 31.83 49.74
C ILE A 120 17.20 31.97 51.24
N PHE A 121 16.96 30.85 51.93
CA PHE A 121 16.64 30.85 53.36
C PHE A 121 17.87 30.78 54.29
N LYS A 122 19.11 30.84 53.76
CA LYS A 122 20.39 30.78 54.51
C LYS A 122 20.24 30.27 55.96
N LEU A 123 19.98 28.98 56.08
CA LEU A 123 20.29 28.23 57.30
C LEU A 123 21.82 28.06 57.37
#